data_AF-X1IEJ8-F1
#
_entry.id   AF-X1IEJ8-F1
#
_cell.length_a   1.000
_cell.length_b   1.000
_cell.length_c   1.000
_cell.angle_alpha   90.00
_cell.angle_beta   90.00
_cell.angle_gamma   90.00
#
_symmetry.space_group_name_H-M   'P 1'
#
loop_
_entity.id
_entity.type
_entity.pdbx_description
1 polymer ?
#
loop_
_entity_poly.entity_id
_entity_poly.type
_entity_poly.pdbx_seq_one_letter_code
_entity_poly.pdbx_strand_id
1 'polypeptide(L)' 'MAIIGSFVNSYTADKYDGIMKKNLTRGKHYFRIGRDVRIGIIFIGTLINQPALVLFIIAFFMNTENIRRILIFYKKK' A
#
# COMPACT_ATOMS: atom_id res chain seq x y z
N MET A 1 8.48 -1.62 11.65
CA MET A 1 7.50 -0.76 10.95
C MET A 1 7.05 -1.29 9.59
N ALA A 2 7.94 -1.81 8.73
CA ALA A 2 7.55 -2.38 7.42
C ALA A 2 6.52 -3.53 7.50
N ILE A 3 6.69 -4.43 8.48
CA ILE A 3 5.79 -5.57 8.71
C ILE A 3 4.39 -5.09 9.07
N ILE A 4 4.26 -4.23 10.09
CA ILE A 4 2.97 -3.68 10.56
C ILE A 4 2.27 -2.94 9.42
N GLY A 5 2.98 -2.08 8.68
CA GLY A 5 2.41 -1.36 7.55
C GLY A 5 1.90 -2.29 6.45
N SER A 6 2.62 -3.37 6.14
CA SER A 6 2.20 -4.41 5.19
C SER A 6 0.94 -5.15 5.67
N PHE A 7 0.88 -5.52 6.96
CA PHE A 7 -0.28 -6.19 7.55
C PHE A 7 -1.53 -5.31 7.49
N VAL A 8 -1.43 -4.05 7.93
CA VAL A 8 -2.57 -3.10 7.91
C VAL A 8 -3.04 -2.85 6.47
N ASN A 9 -2.13 -2.75 5.50
CA ASN A 9 -2.51 -2.57 4.10
C ASN A 9 -3.25 -3.78 3.51
N SER A 10 -2.89 -5.00 3.94
CA SER A 10 -3.60 -6.22 3.55
C SER A 10 -4.96 -6.29 4.23
N TYR A 11 -5.02 -5.98 5.53
CA TYR A 11 -6.24 -6.02 6.33
C TYR A 11 -7.29 -5.00 5.85
N THR A 12 -6.83 -3.80 5.44
CA THR A 12 -7.72 -2.74 4.94
C THR A 12 -8.07 -2.87 3.47
N ALA A 13 -7.45 -3.80 2.72
CA ALA A 13 -7.62 -3.91 1.28
C ALA A 13 -9.07 -4.18 0.90
N ASP A 14 -9.72 -5.18 1.48
CA ASP A 14 -11.09 -5.58 1.09
C ASP A 14 -12.11 -4.47 1.35
N LYS A 15 -12.00 -3.78 2.50
CA LYS A 15 -12.88 -2.67 2.85
C LYS A 15 -12.63 -1.46 1.96
N TYR A 16 -11.36 -1.13 1.71
CA TYR A 16 -10.98 -0.02 0.84
C TYR A 16 -11.43 -0.29 -0.60
N ASP A 17 -11.23 -1.50 -1.12
CA ASP A 17 -11.64 -1.91 -2.46
C ASP A 17 -13.16 -1.86 -2.61
N GLY A 18 -13.92 -2.31 -1.60
CA GLY A 18 -15.37 -2.21 -1.58
C GLY A 18 -15.87 -0.76 -1.65
N ILE A 19 -15.18 0.16 -0.96
CA ILE A 19 -15.46 1.61 -1.01
C ILE A 19 -15.06 2.18 -2.37
N MET A 20 -13.88 1.85 -2.87
CA MET A 20 -13.38 2.36 -4.15
C MET A 20 -14.25 1.87 -5.29
N LYS A 21 -14.71 0.61 -5.28
CA LYS A 21 -15.63 0.06 -6.28
C LYS A 21 -16.97 0.78 -6.30
N LYS A 22 -17.48 1.22 -5.14
CA LYS A 22 -18.71 2.04 -5.06
C LYS A 22 -18.51 3.49 -5.54
N ASN A 23 -17.27 3.97 -5.55
CA ASN A 23 -16.94 5.37 -5.82
C ASN A 23 -16.22 5.61 -7.15
N LEU A 24 -15.72 4.55 -7.79
CA LEU A 24 -15.10 4.61 -9.10
C LEU A 24 -16.19 4.80 -10.15
N THR A 25 -16.34 6.04 -10.61
CA THR A 25 -16.92 6.33 -11.92
C THR A 25 -16.17 5.50 -12.97
N ARG A 26 -16.90 4.85 -13.90
CA ARG A 26 -16.33 4.07 -15.02
C ARG A 26 -15.12 4.80 -15.61
N GLY A 27 -13.92 4.22 -15.50
CA GLY A 27 -12.70 4.71 -16.17
C GLY A 27 -11.58 5.26 -15.28
N LYS A 28 -11.75 5.43 -13.96
CA LYS A 28 -10.63 5.82 -13.08
C LYS A 28 -9.93 4.60 -12.48
N HIS A 29 -8.62 4.47 -12.70
CA HIS A 29 -7.81 3.46 -12.01
C HIS A 29 -7.37 3.99 -10.64
N TYR A 30 -7.50 3.18 -9.58
CA TYR A 30 -6.91 3.48 -8.28
C TYR A 30 -5.55 2.80 -8.15
N PHE A 31 -4.60 3.50 -7.55
CA PHE A 31 -3.26 2.98 -7.31
C PHE A 31 -3.31 1.93 -6.20
N ARG A 32 -2.88 0.69 -6.48
CA ARG A 32 -2.83 -0.44 -5.54
C ARG A 32 -1.44 -1.04 -5.51
N ILE A 33 -0.72 -0.84 -4.41
CA ILE A 33 0.52 -1.58 -4.15
C ILE A 33 0.16 -2.93 -3.53
N GLY A 34 0.18 -3.97 -4.37
CA GLY A 34 -0.02 -5.36 -3.98
C GLY A 34 1.19 -5.96 -3.25
N ARG A 35 1.03 -7.21 -2.79
CA ARG A 35 2.11 -7.98 -2.17
C ARG A 35 3.26 -8.23 -3.15
N ASP A 36 2.93 -8.60 -4.39
CA ASP A 36 3.92 -9.04 -5.37
C ASP A 36 4.82 -7.88 -5.81
N VAL A 37 4.25 -6.67 -5.94
CA VAL A 37 5.03 -5.43 -6.19
C VAL A 37 6.03 -5.17 -5.06
N ARG A 38 5.64 -5.37 -3.79
CA ARG A 38 6.55 -5.21 -2.65
C ARG A 38 7.70 -6.22 -2.71
N ILE A 39 7.40 -7.48 -3.00
CA ILE A 39 8.41 -8.53 -3.10
C ILE A 39 9.37 -8.22 -4.27
N GLY A 40 8.85 -7.74 -5.40
CA GLY A 40 9.68 -7.29 -6.53
C GLY A 40 10.63 -6.14 -6.17
N ILE A 41 10.15 -5.14 -5.41
CA ILE A 41 10.99 -4.02 -4.94
C ILE A 41 12.08 -4.52 -3.99
N ILE A 42 11.75 -5.42 -3.05
CA ILE A 42 12.73 -6.03 -2.14
C ILE A 42 13.78 -6.80 -2.94
N PHE A 43 13.35 -7.59 -3.91
CA PHE A 43 14.23 -8.39 -4.74
C PHE A 43 15.25 -7.53 -5.50
N ILE A 44 14.80 -6.47 -6.19
CA ILE A 44 15.69 -5.53 -6.88
C ILE A 44 16.63 -4.83 -5.87
N GLY A 45 16.10 -4.45 -4.71
CA GLY A 45 16.89 -3.86 -3.63
C GLY A 45 18.00 -4.76 -3.10
N THR A 46 17.73 -6.05 -3.00
CA THR A 46 18.70 -7.06 -2.58
C THR A 46 19.77 -7.32 -3.65
N LEU A 47 19.43 -7.24 -4.94
CA LEU A 47 20.41 -7.38 -6.03
C LEU A 47 21.47 -6.26 -6.00
N ILE A 48 21.10 -5.06 -5.54
CA ILE A 48 22.00 -3.91 -5.40
C ILE A 48 22.73 -3.92 -4.03
N ASN A 49 22.53 -4.98 -3.22
CA ASN A 49 23.06 -5.11 -1.86
C ASN A 49 22.66 -3.97 -0.91
N GLN A 50 21.47 -3.39 -1.12
CA GLN A 50 20.92 -2.30 -0.30
C GLN A 50 19.57 -2.66 0.36
N PRO A 51 19.44 -3.83 1.03
CA PRO A 51 18.16 -4.28 1.59
C PRO A 51 17.62 -3.35 2.69
N ALA A 52 18.50 -2.78 3.51
CA ALA A 52 18.10 -1.90 4.61
C ALA A 52 17.43 -0.62 4.10
N LEU A 53 17.99 0.00 3.06
CA LEU A 53 17.43 1.19 2.42
C LEU A 53 16.08 0.88 1.78
N VAL A 54 15.96 -0.26 1.10
CA VAL A 54 14.70 -0.68 0.48
C VAL A 54 13.62 -0.96 1.51
N LEU A 55 13.95 -1.59 2.64
CA LEU A 55 13.01 -1.79 3.74
C LEU A 55 12.54 -0.46 4.35
N PHE A 56 13.41 0.54 4.44
CA PHE A 56 13.05 1.88 4.88
C PHE A 56 12.06 2.56 3.93
N ILE A 57 12.32 2.52 2.62
CA ILE A 57 11.41 3.03 1.59
C ILE A 57 10.05 2.32 1.67
N ILE A 58 10.03 1.00 1.76
CA ILE A 58 8.79 0.23 1.89
C ILE A 58 8.04 0.61 3.16
N ALA A 59 8.72 0.73 4.29
CA ALA A 59 8.09 1.16 5.53
C ALA A 59 7.41 2.53 5.36
N PHE A 60 8.10 3.50 4.75
CA PHE A 60 7.56 4.84 4.54
C PHE A 60 6.33 4.83 3.60
N PHE A 61 6.44 4.17 2.45
CA PHE A 61 5.34 4.05 1.48
C PHE A 61 4.12 3.35 2.07
N MET A 62 4.34 2.24 2.79
CA MET A 62 3.24 1.46 3.36
C MET A 62 2.47 2.21 4.45
N ASN A 63 3.18 2.92 5.33
CA ASN A 63 2.53 3.69 6.37
C ASN A 63 1.79 4.92 5.79
N THR A 64 2.38 5.60 4.81
CA THR A 64 1.73 6.73 4.12
C THR A 64 0.45 6.28 3.40
N GLU A 65 0.49 5.15 2.70
CA GLU A 65 -0.69 4.60 2.02
C GLU A 65 -1.80 4.21 3.01
N ASN A 66 -1.44 3.63 4.17
CA ASN A 66 -2.41 3.33 5.22
C ASN A 66 -3.08 4.60 5.76
N ILE A 67 -2.32 5.67 6.01
CA ILE A 67 -2.87 6.96 6.44
C ILE A 67 -3.81 7.53 5.37
N ARG A 68 -3.41 7.50 4.09
CA ARG A 68 -4.25 7.94 2.97
C ARG A 68 -5.58 7.19 2.92
N ARG A 69 -5.57 5.87 3.11
CA ARG A 69 -6.79 5.04 3.15
C ARG A 69 -7.72 5.43 4.29
N ILE A 70 -7.17 5.70 5.48
CA ILE A 70 -7.95 6.16 6.64
C ILE A 70 -8.57 7.54 6.36
N LEU A 71 -7.82 8.47 5.77
CA LEU A 71 -8.33 9.80 5.41
C LEU A 71 -9.46 9.72 4.37
N ILE A 72 -9.33 8.86 3.36
CA ILE A 72 -10.40 8.62 2.38
C ILE A 72 -11.63 8.02 3.05
N PHE A 73 -11.44 7.09 3.98
CA PHE A 73 -12.53 6.52 4.76
C PHE A 73 -13.25 7.58 5.60
N TYR A 74 -12.51 8.47 6.25
CA TYR A 74 -13.07 9.52 7.10
C TYR A 74 -13.83 10.58 6.28
N LYS A 75 -13.28 11.02 5.14
CA LYS A 75 -13.94 11.99 4.24
C LYS A 75 -15.25 11.45 3.62
N LYS A 76 -15.46 10.14 3.67
CA LYS A 76 -16.63 9.44 3.14
C LYS A 76 -17.74 9.21 4.18
N LYS A 77 -17.46 9.42 5.47
CA LYS A 77 -18.42 9.33 6.56
C LYS A 77 -19.08 10.68 6.78
#